data_AF-A0A382UYX5-F1
#
_entry.id   AF-A0A382UYX5-F1
#
_cell.length_a   1.000
_cell.length_b   1.000
_cell.length_c   1.000
_cell.angle_alpha   90.00
_cell.angle_beta   90.00
_cell.angle_gamma   90.00
#
_symmetry.space_group_name_H-M   'P 1'
#
loop_
_entity.id
_entity.type
_entity.pdbx_description
1 polymer ?
#
loop_
_entity_poly.entity_id
_entity_poly.type
_entity_poly.pdbx_seq_one_letter_code
_entity_poly.pdbx_strand_id
1 'polypeptide(L)'
;MIKIKRLDDNLNIEGKRVLLRVDFNVPINNGAITEDSRIEKVLPTIKFLIGKKAKIIIIAHLGRPKGKIVPRLTLKPIAEKLSAYLNQDVVFLNESIGSLVIENSKKIPNGKIILLENIR
;
A
#
# COMPACT_ATOMS: atom_id res chain seq x y z
N MET A 1 10.04 29.07 4.98
CA MET A 1 9.51 27.75 5.40
C MET A 1 8.53 27.25 4.36
N ILE A 2 8.70 26.03 3.84
CA ILE A 2 7.76 25.44 2.87
C ILE A 2 6.52 24.95 3.63
N LYS A 3 5.33 25.40 3.23
CA LYS A 3 4.06 24.92 3.79
C LYS A 3 3.75 23.54 3.20
N ILE A 4 3.86 22.50 4.02
CA ILE A 4 3.50 21.12 3.62
C ILE A 4 1.97 21.00 3.65
N LYS A 5 1.36 20.65 2.51
CA LYS A 5 -0.06 20.30 2.44
C LYS A 5 -0.28 18.99 3.22
N ARG A 6 -1.30 18.96 4.07
CA ARG A 6 -1.70 17.79 4.85
C ARG A 6 -3.00 17.23 4.31
N LEU A 7 -3.27 15.96 4.61
CA LEU A 7 -4.62 15.42 4.47
C LEU A 7 -5.53 16.16 5.45
N ASP A 8 -6.66 16.62 4.94
CA ASP A 8 -7.64 17.40 5.70
C ASP A 8 -9.04 16.81 5.47
N ASP A 9 -9.93 16.99 6.45
CA ASP A 9 -11.27 16.40 6.38
C ASP A 9 -12.14 17.01 5.27
N ASN A 10 -11.85 18.20 4.78
CA ASN A 10 -12.59 18.85 3.68
C ASN A 10 -12.10 18.39 2.30
N LEU A 11 -11.05 17.56 2.23
CA LEU A 11 -10.52 17.07 0.97
C LEU A 11 -11.53 16.14 0.28
N ASN A 12 -12.05 16.57 -0.88
CA ASN A 12 -12.93 15.74 -1.70
C ASN A 12 -12.12 14.81 -2.63
N ILE A 13 -12.01 13.55 -2.22
CA ILE A 13 -11.27 12.49 -2.94
C ILE A 13 -12.13 11.23 -3.18
N GLU A 14 -13.45 11.33 -3.05
CA GLU A 14 -14.34 10.21 -3.39
C GLU A 14 -14.16 9.81 -4.85
N GLY A 15 -13.95 8.51 -5.09
CA GLY A 15 -13.71 7.94 -6.41
C GLY A 15 -12.39 8.36 -7.08
N LYS A 16 -11.59 9.24 -6.46
CA LYS A 16 -10.25 9.60 -6.94
C LYS A 16 -9.27 8.47 -6.64
N ARG A 17 -8.33 8.25 -7.55
CA ARG A 17 -7.20 7.33 -7.35
C ARG A 17 -6.11 8.04 -6.57
N VAL A 18 -5.73 7.45 -5.43
CA VAL A 18 -4.69 7.96 -4.55
C VAL A 18 -3.53 6.98 -4.58
N LEU A 19 -2.38 7.43 -5.10
CA LEU A 19 -1.12 6.71 -4.98
C LEU A 19 -0.50 7.04 -3.61
N LEU A 20 -0.56 6.10 -2.69
CA LEU A 20 -0.09 6.24 -1.32
C LEU A 20 1.29 5.59 -1.18
N ARG A 21 2.32 6.40 -0.96
CA ARG A 21 3.66 5.92 -0.63
C ARG A 21 3.81 5.76 0.87
N VAL A 22 4.22 4.57 1.31
CA VAL A 22 4.30 4.22 2.73
C VAL A 22 5.63 3.55 3.05
N ASP A 23 5.93 3.47 4.33
CA ASP A 23 7.09 2.75 4.85
C ASP A 23 6.66 1.42 5.44
N PHE A 24 6.83 0.34 4.67
CA PHE A 24 6.62 -1.04 5.11
C PHE A 24 7.93 -1.82 5.17
N ASN A 25 9.06 -1.14 5.41
CA ASN A 25 10.35 -1.80 5.56
C ASN A 25 10.47 -2.46 6.96
N VAL A 26 9.72 -3.53 7.14
CA VAL A 26 9.63 -4.33 8.37
C VAL A 26 10.61 -5.51 8.36
N PRO A 27 11.07 -5.99 9.53
CA PRO A 27 11.89 -7.19 9.60
C PRO A 27 11.06 -8.45 9.27
N ILE A 28 11.53 -9.22 8.29
CA ILE A 28 10.94 -10.50 7.89
C ILE A 28 11.94 -11.63 8.15
N ASN A 29 11.46 -12.70 8.80
CA ASN A 29 12.19 -13.93 9.03
C ASN A 29 11.39 -15.12 8.47
N ASN A 30 11.98 -15.93 7.59
CA ASN A 30 11.33 -17.08 6.95
C ASN A 30 9.94 -16.76 6.36
N GLY A 31 9.79 -15.57 5.76
CA GLY A 31 8.53 -15.12 5.14
C GLY A 31 7.50 -14.53 6.11
N ALA A 32 7.74 -14.61 7.43
CA ALA A 32 6.88 -14.03 8.45
C ALA A 32 7.37 -12.64 8.90
N ILE A 33 6.43 -11.72 9.09
CA ILE A 33 6.70 -10.41 9.70
C ILE A 33 6.95 -10.63 11.19
N THR A 34 8.10 -10.19 11.68
CA THR A 34 8.49 -10.36 13.10
C THR A 34 8.13 -9.16 13.97
N GLU A 35 7.92 -8.00 13.34
CA GLU A 35 7.57 -6.74 14.00
C GLU A 35 6.82 -5.88 12.97
N ASP A 36 5.65 -5.35 13.34
CA ASP A 36 4.68 -4.74 12.43
C ASP A 36 4.30 -3.29 12.77
N SER A 37 4.97 -2.62 13.72
CA SER A 37 4.66 -1.24 14.11
C SER A 37 4.68 -0.25 12.95
N ARG A 38 5.51 -0.49 11.93
CA ARG A 38 5.51 0.34 10.71
C ARG A 38 4.21 0.19 9.92
N ILE A 39 3.65 -1.01 9.87
CA ILE A 39 2.35 -1.27 9.24
C ILE A 39 1.26 -0.56 10.04
N GLU A 40 1.26 -0.73 11.37
CA GLU A 40 0.26 -0.13 12.26
C GLU A 40 0.22 1.40 12.17
N LYS A 41 1.39 2.06 12.11
CA LYS A 41 1.50 3.52 11.99
C LYS A 41 0.86 4.10 10.73
N VAL A 42 0.68 3.29 9.69
CA VAL A 42 0.10 3.71 8.41
C VAL A 42 -1.43 3.50 8.39
N LEU A 43 -1.97 2.64 9.27
CA LEU A 43 -3.40 2.32 9.31
C LEU A 43 -4.31 3.55 9.43
N PRO A 44 -4.01 4.60 10.23
CA PRO A 44 -4.85 5.78 10.31
C PRO A 44 -5.04 6.48 8.96
N THR A 45 -3.97 6.59 8.16
CA THR A 45 -4.03 7.18 6.82
C THR A 45 -4.84 6.32 5.86
N ILE A 46 -4.66 5.00 5.89
CA ILE A 46 -5.43 4.09 5.03
C ILE A 46 -6.92 4.14 5.41
N LYS A 47 -7.25 4.09 6.71
CA LYS A 47 -8.62 4.21 7.23
C LYS A 47 -9.28 5.53 6.84
N PHE A 48 -8.55 6.65 6.89
CA PHE A 48 -9.02 7.94 6.40
C PHE A 48 -9.40 7.87 4.91
N LEU A 49 -8.53 7.34 4.06
CA LEU A 49 -8.79 7.22 2.62
C LEU A 49 -9.97 6.29 2.29
N ILE A 50 -10.11 5.18 3.04
CA ILE A 50 -11.27 4.27 2.94
C ILE A 50 -12.56 5.03 3.28
N GLY A 51 -12.56 5.77 4.41
CA GLY A 51 -13.70 6.55 4.85
C GLY A 51 -14.12 7.64 3.85
N LYS A 52 -13.16 8.20 3.12
CA LYS A 52 -13.41 9.13 2.00
C LYS A 52 -13.72 8.44 0.67
N LYS A 53 -13.86 7.10 0.64
CA LYS A 53 -14.14 6.30 -0.56
C LYS A 53 -13.15 6.54 -1.71
N ALA A 54 -11.89 6.82 -1.37
CA ALA A 54 -10.83 6.91 -2.35
C ALA A 54 -10.49 5.51 -2.91
N LYS A 55 -9.92 5.48 -4.11
CA LYS A 55 -9.36 4.29 -4.74
C LYS A 55 -7.88 4.22 -4.41
N ILE A 56 -7.46 3.31 -3.52
CA ILE A 56 -6.15 3.38 -2.86
C ILE A 56 -5.16 2.44 -3.58
N ILE A 57 -4.02 2.98 -4.00
CA ILE A 57 -2.92 2.21 -4.60
C ILE A 57 -1.68 2.46 -3.75
N ILE A 58 -1.20 1.44 -3.07
CA ILE A 58 -0.08 1.54 -2.14
C ILE A 58 1.22 1.13 -2.84
N ILE A 59 2.24 1.95 -2.66
CA ILE A 59 3.63 1.62 -3.02
C ILE A 59 4.50 1.66 -1.78
N ALA A 60 5.35 0.65 -1.63
CA ALA A 60 6.31 0.55 -0.56
C ALA A 60 7.57 -0.15 -1.05
N HIS A 61 8.57 -0.22 -0.19
CA HIS A 61 9.77 -1.00 -0.43
C HIS A 61 10.04 -1.90 0.76
N LEU A 62 10.77 -2.98 0.50
CA LEU A 62 11.27 -3.87 1.53
C LEU A 62 12.73 -4.22 1.25
N GLY A 63 13.59 -3.98 2.24
CA GLY A 63 15.01 -4.28 2.16
C GLY A 63 15.73 -3.59 1.00
N ARG A 64 16.76 -4.27 0.47
CA ARG A 64 17.64 -3.78 -0.60
C ARG A 64 17.80 -4.86 -1.68
N PRO A 65 16.82 -5.03 -2.57
CA PRO A 65 16.86 -6.02 -3.66
C PRO A 65 17.89 -5.72 -4.77
N LYS A 66 18.46 -4.50 -4.80
CA LYS A 66 19.44 -4.04 -5.80
C LYS A 66 18.91 -4.12 -7.24
N GLY A 67 17.66 -3.71 -7.48
CA GLY A 67 17.06 -3.68 -8.81
C GLY A 67 16.69 -5.05 -9.38
N LYS A 68 16.65 -6.10 -8.54
CA LYS A 68 16.31 -7.47 -8.94
C LYS A 68 15.06 -7.93 -8.20
N ILE A 69 14.27 -8.78 -8.83
CA ILE A 69 13.18 -9.47 -8.14
C ILE A 69 13.79 -10.48 -7.18
N VAL A 70 13.56 -10.26 -5.88
CA VAL A 70 14.04 -11.14 -4.80
C VAL A 70 12.81 -11.68 -4.05
N PRO A 71 12.42 -12.95 -4.23
CA PRO A 71 11.19 -13.50 -3.66
C PRO A 71 11.05 -13.31 -2.14
N ARG A 72 12.15 -13.42 -1.39
CA ARG A 72 12.16 -13.18 0.07
C ARG A 72 11.91 -11.72 0.49
N LEU A 73 11.96 -10.78 -0.46
CA LEU A 73 11.69 -9.35 -0.25
C LEU A 73 10.38 -8.92 -0.94
N THR A 74 9.47 -9.86 -1.20
CA THR A 74 8.11 -9.56 -1.68
C THR A 74 7.29 -8.83 -0.61
N LEU A 75 6.35 -8.00 -1.05
CA LEU A 75 5.38 -7.34 -0.18
C LEU A 75 4.12 -8.17 0.09
N LYS A 76 4.00 -9.38 -0.45
CA LYS A 76 2.80 -10.23 -0.28
C LYS A 76 2.41 -10.47 1.19
N PRO A 77 3.31 -10.82 2.13
CA PRO A 77 2.94 -10.99 3.54
C PRO A 77 2.39 -9.71 4.19
N ILE A 78 2.82 -8.54 3.71
CA ILE A 78 2.32 -7.24 4.18
C ILE A 78 0.88 -7.03 3.69
N ALA A 79 0.56 -7.45 2.45
CA ALA A 79 -0.82 -7.39 1.95
C ALA A 79 -1.78 -8.19 2.83
N GLU A 80 -1.40 -9.44 3.15
CA GLU A 80 -2.20 -10.34 4.00
C GLU A 80 -2.41 -9.75 5.41
N LYS A 81 -1.34 -9.19 5.99
CA LYS A 81 -1.41 -8.53 7.31
C LYS A 81 -2.29 -7.28 7.28
N LEU A 82 -2.19 -6.44 6.24
CA LEU A 82 -3.06 -5.28 6.07
C LEU A 82 -4.52 -5.70 5.93
N SER A 83 -4.80 -6.76 5.17
CA SER A 83 -6.15 -7.31 5.05
C SER A 83 -6.74 -7.68 6.41
N ALA A 84 -5.97 -8.36 7.25
CA ALA A 84 -6.39 -8.69 8.61
C ALA A 84 -6.66 -7.43 9.46
N TYR A 85 -5.77 -6.44 9.44
CA TYR A 85 -5.94 -5.21 10.22
C TYR A 85 -7.12 -4.34 9.78
N LEU A 86 -7.45 -4.37 8.49
CA LEU A 86 -8.50 -3.54 7.90
C LEU A 86 -9.84 -4.27 7.78
N ASN A 87 -9.87 -5.57 8.07
CA ASN A 87 -11.01 -6.44 7.87
C ASN A 87 -11.62 -6.30 6.45
N GLN A 88 -10.75 -6.21 5.44
CA GLN A 88 -11.14 -6.16 4.03
C GLN A 88 -10.02 -6.65 3.12
N ASP A 89 -10.37 -7.02 1.89
CA ASP A 89 -9.40 -7.45 0.89
C ASP A 89 -8.45 -6.32 0.47
N VAL A 90 -7.16 -6.63 0.47
CA VAL A 90 -6.08 -5.85 -0.10
C VAL A 90 -5.57 -6.64 -1.29
N VAL A 91 -5.86 -6.16 -2.50
CA VAL A 91 -5.44 -6.83 -3.72
C VAL A 91 -3.94 -6.66 -3.89
N PHE A 92 -3.19 -7.75 -3.86
CA PHE A 92 -1.76 -7.73 -4.11
C PHE A 92 -1.48 -7.97 -5.60
N LEU A 93 -0.67 -7.10 -6.22
CA LEU A 93 -0.14 -7.31 -7.57
C LEU A 93 1.35 -7.62 -7.46
N ASN A 94 1.79 -8.70 -8.10
CA ASN A 94 3.19 -9.14 -8.17
C ASN A 94 4.05 -8.28 -9.13
N GLU A 95 3.52 -7.14 -9.56
CA GLU A 95 4.17 -6.15 -10.41
C GLU A 95 3.95 -4.75 -9.82
N SER A 96 4.92 -3.85 -10.00
CA SER A 96 4.86 -2.47 -9.53
C SER A 96 4.65 -1.45 -10.65
N ILE A 97 4.78 -1.88 -11.90
CA ILE A 97 4.59 -1.11 -13.13
C ILE A 97 4.00 -2.02 -14.21
N GLY A 98 3.69 -1.47 -15.39
CA GLY A 98 3.24 -2.26 -16.54
C GLY A 98 1.72 -2.32 -16.71
N SER A 99 1.28 -3.02 -17.76
CA SER A 99 -0.12 -3.05 -18.20
C SER A 99 -1.05 -3.62 -17.13
N LEU A 100 -0.62 -4.67 -16.42
CA LEU A 100 -1.38 -5.28 -15.33
C LEU A 100 -1.74 -4.25 -14.25
N VAL A 101 -0.76 -3.45 -13.81
CA VAL A 101 -0.95 -2.41 -12.80
C VAL A 101 -1.88 -1.31 -13.32
N ILE A 102 -1.69 -0.88 -14.56
CA ILE A 102 -2.53 0.16 -15.18
C ILE A 102 -3.99 -0.30 -15.26
N GLU A 103 -4.24 -1.52 -15.74
CA GLU A 103 -5.59 -2.06 -15.88
C GLU A 103 -6.29 -2.24 -14.53
N ASN A 104 -5.60 -2.80 -13.54
CA ASN A 104 -6.16 -2.96 -12.19
C ASN A 104 -6.41 -1.59 -11.53
N SER A 105 -5.52 -0.61 -11.73
CA SER A 105 -5.72 0.76 -11.23
C SER A 105 -6.96 1.43 -11.80
N LYS A 106 -7.40 1.08 -13.01
CA LYS A 106 -8.61 1.63 -13.64
C LYS A 106 -9.88 0.95 -13.11
N LYS A 107 -9.80 -0.34 -12.80
CA LYS A 107 -10.93 -1.18 -12.38
C LYS A 107 -11.21 -1.15 -10.87
N ILE A 108 -10.26 -0.67 -10.06
CA ILE A 108 -10.41 -0.63 -8.61
C ILE A 108 -11.71 0.09 -8.17
N PRO A 109 -12.57 -0.56 -7.35
CA PRO A 109 -13.76 0.07 -6.80
C PRO A 109 -13.43 1.13 -5.75
N ASN A 110 -14.39 2.02 -5.47
CA ASN A 110 -14.25 3.03 -4.42
C ASN A 110 -14.04 2.36 -3.04
N GLY A 111 -13.12 2.91 -2.24
CA GLY A 111 -12.80 2.39 -0.90
C GLY A 111 -11.93 1.13 -0.88
N LYS A 112 -11.59 0.57 -2.05
CA LYS A 112 -10.73 -0.62 -2.17
C LYS A 112 -9.25 -0.27 -2.29
N ILE A 113 -8.43 -1.26 -1.99
CA ILE A 113 -6.97 -1.12 -1.85
C ILE A 113 -6.28 -2.11 -2.78
N ILE A 114 -5.27 -1.60 -3.49
CA ILE A 114 -4.26 -2.40 -4.18
C ILE A 114 -2.92 -2.13 -3.50
N LEU A 115 -2.16 -3.19 -3.18
CA LEU A 115 -0.74 -3.10 -2.83
C LEU A 115 0.08 -3.62 -4.01
N LEU A 116 0.99 -2.79 -4.50
CA LEU A 116 1.93 -3.17 -5.56
C LEU A 116 3.16 -3.88 -4.98
N GLU A 117 3.85 -4.66 -5.81
CA GLU A 117 5.11 -5.29 -5.43
C GLU A 117 6.21 -4.27 -5.11
N ASN A 118 7.26 -4.73 -4.44
CA ASN A 118 8.43 -3.97 -4.04
C ASN A 118 8.97 -3.10 -5.18
N ILE A 119 9.04 -1.78 -4.94
CA ILE A 119 9.43 -0.79 -5.97
C ILE A 119 10.95 -0.63 -6.17
N ARG A 120 11.77 -1.51 -5.57
CA ARG A 120 13.25 -1.40 -5.56
C ARG A 120 13.96 -2.50 -6.34
#